data_AF-A0A8T9CCQ3-F1
#
_entry.id   AF-A0A8T9CCQ3-F1
#
_cell.length_a   1.000
_cell.length_b   1.000
_cell.length_c   1.000
_cell.angle_alpha   90.00
_cell.angle_beta   90.00
_cell.angle_gamma   90.00
#
_symmetry.space_group_name_H-M   'P 1'
#
loop_
_entity.id
_entity.type
_entity.pdbx_description
1 polymer ?
#
loop_
_entity_poly.entity_id
_entity_poly.type
_entity_poly.pdbx_seq_one_letter_code
_entity_poly.pdbx_strand_id
1 'polypeptide(L)'
;MPADIQLLRNNYCQVHFPPFLFTPQKNNPMTDWIHSLCPGPADIQCCTSKAPSGDCTGGSPPNVNQATVDLIKEFEGFVAQPAPDPIGLPTVGYGHLCKQSGCAEIKPKYSFPLTASTAAELLQDDLKGFESCISSDLHNTVKLNANQYGALCSWAFNVGCGNVGGSTLVQRLNAGGDPNTVAADELPKWNKAGGNVLPGLTRRRAAEVKLFGTATGVGALPAC
;
A
#
# COMPACT_ATOMS: atom_id res chain seq x y z
N MET A 1 -18.25 16.17 22.77
CA MET A 1 -18.67 14.89 23.37
C MET A 1 -17.43 14.30 24.03
N PRO A 2 -17.40 14.12 25.35
CA PRO A 2 -16.17 13.72 26.04
C PRO A 2 -15.85 12.25 25.79
N ALA A 3 -14.56 11.96 25.66
CA ALA A 3 -14.01 10.64 25.34
C ALA A 3 -14.31 9.62 26.45
N ASP A 4 -14.82 8.45 26.05
CA ASP A 4 -15.02 7.31 26.93
C ASP A 4 -13.67 6.74 27.37
N ILE A 5 -13.42 6.68 28.69
CA ILE A 5 -12.22 6.10 29.28
C ILE A 5 -12.42 4.57 29.40
N GLN A 6 -11.56 3.77 28.76
CA GLN A 6 -11.54 2.31 28.88
C GLN A 6 -10.33 1.84 29.69
N LEU A 7 -10.51 0.78 30.49
CA LEU A 7 -9.45 0.13 31.26
C LEU A 7 -9.13 -1.27 30.69
N LEU A 8 -7.85 -1.62 30.68
CA LEU A 8 -7.33 -2.91 30.18
C LEU A 8 -7.53 -4.04 31.19
N ARG A 9 -8.08 -5.17 30.74
CA ARG A 9 -7.92 -6.49 31.39
C ARG A 9 -7.64 -7.54 30.31
N ASN A 10 -6.66 -8.41 30.54
CA ASN A 10 -6.32 -9.56 29.68
C ASN A 10 -6.02 -9.21 28.20
N ASN A 11 -5.27 -8.14 27.92
CA ASN A 11 -4.82 -7.77 26.57
C ASN A 11 -5.93 -7.49 25.52
N TYR A 12 -7.17 -7.24 25.93
CA TYR A 12 -8.26 -6.79 25.05
C TYR A 12 -9.00 -5.58 25.65
N CYS A 13 -9.30 -4.56 24.84
CA CYS A 13 -10.11 -3.40 25.25
C CYS A 13 -11.60 -3.75 25.24
N GLN A 14 -12.30 -3.52 26.36
CA GLN A 14 -13.75 -3.70 26.49
C GLN A 14 -14.38 -2.39 26.99
N VAL A 15 -15.44 -1.94 26.32
CA VAL A 15 -16.24 -0.76 26.69
C VAL A 15 -17.06 -1.04 27.96
N HIS A 16 -16.93 -0.18 28.98
CA HIS A 16 -17.82 -0.20 30.14
C HIS A 16 -18.23 1.23 30.50
N PHE A 17 -19.54 1.47 30.61
CA PHE A 17 -20.11 2.76 30.99
C PHE A 17 -20.57 2.74 32.45
N PRO A 18 -20.09 3.65 33.33
CA PRO A 18 -20.78 3.94 34.59
C PRO A 18 -21.50 5.31 34.56
N PRO A 19 -22.52 5.52 35.42
CA PRO A 19 -23.39 6.69 35.37
C PRO A 19 -22.76 7.92 36.04
N PHE A 20 -23.06 9.09 35.47
CA PHE A 20 -22.67 10.44 35.85
C PHE A 20 -22.81 10.80 37.33
N LEU A 21 -21.83 11.52 37.88
CA LEU A 21 -22.05 12.65 38.82
C LEU A 21 -20.95 13.71 38.66
N PHE A 22 -21.36 14.93 38.32
CA PHE A 22 -20.52 16.14 38.22
C PHE A 22 -20.46 16.86 39.58
N THR A 23 -19.28 17.36 39.98
CA THR A 23 -19.17 18.60 40.78
C THR A 23 -17.97 19.44 40.31
N PRO A 24 -18.05 20.78 40.29
CA PRO A 24 -16.96 21.63 39.80
C PRO A 24 -16.03 22.07 40.94
N GLN A 25 -14.72 21.98 40.75
CA GLN A 25 -13.73 22.68 41.59
C GLN A 25 -13.20 23.92 40.86
N LYS A 26 -13.26 25.06 41.56
CA LYS A 26 -12.80 26.38 41.13
C LYS A 26 -11.29 26.51 41.35
N ASN A 27 -10.63 27.16 40.40
CA ASN A 27 -9.38 27.93 40.51
C ASN A 27 -8.06 27.17 40.77
N ASN A 28 -7.26 26.94 39.72
CA ASN A 28 -5.80 27.13 39.76
C ASN A 28 -5.20 27.24 38.32
N PRO A 29 -4.10 28.00 38.11
CA PRO A 29 -3.66 28.47 36.80
C PRO A 29 -2.88 27.43 35.98
N MET A 30 -2.80 27.72 34.68
CA MET A 30 -2.19 26.93 33.62
C MET A 30 -0.72 26.54 33.90
N THR A 31 -0.44 25.30 34.31
CA THR A 31 0.86 24.66 34.04
C THR A 31 0.91 23.12 34.12
N ASP A 32 -0.17 22.37 34.38
CA ASP A 32 -0.01 20.93 34.70
C ASP A 32 -1.05 19.98 34.05
N TRP A 33 -1.21 20.07 32.73
CA TRP A 33 -2.21 19.29 31.98
C TRP A 33 -1.75 17.91 31.47
N ILE A 34 -0.56 17.42 31.81
CA ILE A 34 -0.12 16.09 31.36
C ILE A 34 -0.44 14.98 32.37
N HIS A 35 -0.57 15.27 33.67
CA HIS A 35 -0.87 14.24 34.68
C HIS A 35 -2.38 14.00 34.91
N SER A 36 -3.27 14.83 34.36
CA SER A 36 -4.71 14.76 34.67
C SER A 36 -5.53 13.79 33.83
N LEU A 37 -4.93 13.09 32.85
CA LEU A 37 -5.70 12.20 31.95
C LEU A 37 -5.66 10.72 32.32
N CYS A 38 -4.80 10.29 33.25
CA CYS A 38 -4.73 8.91 33.72
C CYS A 38 -4.30 8.81 35.19
N PRO A 39 -5.20 8.97 36.18
CA PRO A 39 -4.87 8.76 37.58
C PRO A 39 -4.79 7.24 37.86
N GLY A 40 -3.58 6.70 37.90
CA GLY A 40 -3.32 5.30 38.22
C GLY A 40 -1.86 5.06 38.63
N PRO A 41 -1.55 3.93 39.28
CA PRO A 41 -0.17 3.54 39.58
C PRO A 41 0.67 3.46 38.29
N ALA A 42 1.99 3.64 38.43
CA ALA A 42 2.93 3.86 37.32
C ALA A 42 3.05 2.70 36.30
N ASP A 43 2.33 1.61 36.50
CA ASP A 43 2.27 0.41 35.66
C ASP A 43 1.06 0.38 34.69
N ILE A 44 0.20 1.40 34.70
CA ILE A 44 -0.96 1.48 33.78
C ILE A 44 -0.59 2.25 32.50
N GLN A 45 -0.49 1.54 31.38
CA GLN A 45 -0.40 2.14 30.04
C GLN A 45 -1.79 2.52 29.52
N CYS A 46 -2.01 3.80 29.28
CA CYS A 46 -3.24 4.27 28.66
C CYS A 46 -3.21 4.04 27.14
N CYS A 47 -4.14 3.22 26.63
CA CYS A 47 -4.40 3.12 25.20
C CYS A 47 -5.14 4.37 24.76
N THR A 48 -4.40 5.40 24.33
CA THR A 48 -5.02 6.48 23.58
C THR A 48 -5.38 5.90 22.21
N SER A 49 -6.68 5.80 21.92
CA SER A 49 -7.16 5.66 20.56
C SER A 49 -6.89 6.97 19.84
N LYS A 50 -5.61 7.23 19.52
CA LYS A 50 -5.31 8.16 18.44
C LYS A 50 -5.75 7.47 17.16
N ALA A 51 -7.04 7.59 16.85
CA ALA A 51 -7.46 7.57 15.47
C ALA A 51 -6.51 8.52 14.73
N PRO A 52 -5.90 8.12 13.60
CA PRO A 52 -5.06 9.02 12.83
C PRO A 52 -5.97 10.08 12.21
N SER A 53 -6.22 11.15 12.97
CA SER A 53 -6.89 12.34 12.50
C SER A 53 -5.82 13.33 12.05
N GLY A 54 -5.85 13.68 10.76
CA GLY A 54 -5.30 14.94 10.27
C GLY A 54 -4.10 14.79 9.36
N ASP A 55 -4.38 14.90 8.06
CA ASP A 55 -3.49 15.40 7.01
C ASP A 55 -2.11 14.75 6.84
N CYS A 56 -2.11 13.59 6.18
CA CYS A 56 -0.91 13.02 5.59
C CYS A 56 -0.56 13.80 4.32
N THR A 57 0.15 14.90 4.49
CA THR A 57 0.67 15.71 3.38
C THR A 57 2.18 15.48 3.28
N GLY A 58 2.58 14.55 2.40
CA GLY A 58 3.99 14.38 2.01
C GLY A 58 4.77 13.25 2.68
N GLY A 59 4.11 12.18 3.15
CA GLY A 59 4.78 10.94 3.52
C GLY A 59 5.45 10.27 2.31
N SER A 60 6.51 9.50 2.54
CA SER A 60 7.06 8.66 1.46
C SER A 60 6.00 7.66 0.97
N PRO A 61 5.98 7.29 -0.32
CA PRO A 61 5.07 6.27 -0.83
C PRO A 61 5.11 5.01 0.05
N PRO A 62 3.96 4.45 0.44
CA PRO A 62 3.93 3.21 1.19
C PRO A 62 4.54 2.08 0.38
N ASN A 63 5.28 1.19 1.03
CA ASN A 63 5.71 -0.05 0.40
C ASN A 63 4.51 -0.96 0.17
N VAL A 64 4.50 -1.71 -0.93
CA VAL A 64 3.49 -2.75 -1.16
C VAL A 64 3.67 -3.91 -0.18
N ASN A 65 2.58 -4.64 0.07
CA ASN A 65 2.59 -5.80 0.96
C ASN A 65 3.05 -7.08 0.26
N GLN A 66 3.28 -8.14 1.04
CA GLN A 66 3.73 -9.43 0.52
C GLN A 66 2.75 -10.06 -0.48
N ALA A 67 1.44 -9.89 -0.30
CA ALA A 67 0.42 -10.39 -1.22
C ALA A 67 0.57 -9.78 -2.63
N THR A 68 0.99 -8.51 -2.71
CA THR A 68 1.27 -7.83 -3.97
C THR A 68 2.53 -8.38 -4.63
N VAL A 69 3.59 -8.58 -3.86
CA VAL A 69 4.84 -9.16 -4.35
C VAL A 69 4.59 -10.55 -4.92
N ASP A 70 3.83 -11.39 -4.22
CA ASP A 70 3.50 -12.74 -4.67
C ASP A 70 2.60 -12.74 -5.92
N LEU A 71 1.64 -11.81 -6.01
CA LEU A 71 0.85 -11.63 -7.22
C LEU A 71 1.74 -11.32 -8.43
N ILE A 72 2.66 -10.37 -8.32
CA ILE A 72 3.54 -10.00 -9.44
C ILE A 72 4.44 -11.19 -9.83
N LYS A 73 5.03 -11.88 -8.84
CA LYS A 73 5.86 -13.07 -9.09
C LYS A 73 5.13 -14.16 -9.88
N GLU A 74 3.83 -14.36 -9.64
CA GLU A 74 3.01 -15.32 -10.39
C GLU A 74 2.95 -14.99 -11.89
N PHE A 75 2.94 -13.71 -12.26
CA PHE A 75 2.80 -13.27 -13.66
C PHE A 75 4.13 -13.05 -14.38
N GLU A 76 5.18 -12.60 -13.69
CA GLU A 76 6.47 -12.32 -14.32
C GLU A 76 7.35 -13.56 -14.51
N GLY A 77 7.25 -14.53 -13.60
CA GLY A 77 8.17 -15.67 -13.56
C GLY A 77 9.59 -15.29 -13.11
N PHE A 78 10.41 -16.29 -12.79
CA PHE A 78 11.74 -16.08 -12.21
C PHE A 78 12.86 -16.39 -13.20
N VAL A 79 13.80 -15.44 -13.34
CA VAL A 79 15.02 -15.58 -14.15
C VAL A 79 16.25 -15.35 -13.28
N ALA A 80 17.08 -16.38 -13.06
CA ALA A 80 18.21 -16.30 -12.13
C ALA A 80 19.41 -15.46 -12.65
N GLN A 81 19.55 -15.30 -13.96
CA GLN A 81 20.68 -14.66 -14.62
C GLN A 81 20.15 -13.78 -15.76
N PRO A 82 20.79 -12.64 -16.11
CA PRO A 82 20.35 -11.82 -17.23
C PRO A 82 20.19 -12.65 -18.51
N ALA A 83 18.98 -12.69 -19.05
CA ALA A 83 18.62 -13.44 -20.24
C ALA A 83 17.65 -12.62 -21.12
N PRO A 84 17.70 -12.77 -22.46
CA PRO A 84 16.75 -12.09 -23.33
C PRO A 84 15.30 -12.51 -23.04
N ASP A 85 14.40 -11.54 -22.95
CA ASP A 85 12.96 -11.73 -22.93
C ASP A 85 12.42 -12.11 -24.33
N PRO A 86 11.12 -12.36 -24.51
CA PRO A 86 10.55 -12.72 -25.82
C PRO A 86 10.76 -11.71 -26.95
N ILE A 87 11.08 -10.44 -26.63
CA ILE A 87 11.38 -9.38 -27.60
C ILE A 87 12.88 -9.05 -27.69
N GLY A 88 13.73 -9.81 -26.99
CA GLY A 88 15.19 -9.75 -27.07
C GLY A 88 15.86 -8.83 -26.04
N LEU A 89 15.14 -8.28 -25.08
CA LEU A 89 15.69 -7.37 -24.07
C LEU A 89 16.24 -8.14 -22.86
N PRO A 90 17.44 -7.79 -22.33
CA PRO A 90 18.04 -8.52 -21.23
C PRO A 90 17.31 -8.27 -19.91
N THR A 91 16.74 -9.33 -19.33
CA THR A 91 15.90 -9.27 -18.13
C THR A 91 16.39 -10.27 -17.07
N VAL A 92 16.23 -9.94 -15.79
CA VAL A 92 16.62 -10.79 -14.65
C VAL A 92 15.60 -10.68 -13.49
N GLY A 93 15.62 -11.63 -12.56
CA GLY A 93 14.73 -11.65 -11.40
C GLY A 93 13.27 -11.85 -11.83
N TYR A 94 12.38 -10.99 -11.33
CA TYR A 94 10.96 -10.95 -11.69
C TYR A 94 10.69 -9.73 -12.59
N GLY A 95 11.27 -9.72 -13.80
CA GLY A 95 11.00 -8.69 -14.79
C GLY A 95 11.91 -7.45 -14.75
N HIS A 96 13.05 -7.49 -14.04
CA HIS A 96 14.00 -6.37 -14.02
C HIS A 96 14.72 -6.26 -15.37
N LEU A 97 14.47 -5.18 -16.10
CA LEU A 97 15.14 -4.87 -17.37
C LEU A 97 16.53 -4.27 -17.13
N CYS A 98 17.57 -4.99 -17.56
CA CYS A 98 18.96 -4.53 -17.49
C CYS A 98 19.21 -3.42 -18.53
N LYS A 99 19.52 -2.22 -18.05
CA LYS A 99 19.83 -1.02 -18.83
C LYS A 99 21.33 -0.89 -19.13
N GLN A 100 22.20 -1.48 -18.30
CA GLN A 100 23.65 -1.48 -18.54
C GLN A 100 24.16 -2.87 -18.90
N SER A 101 25.30 -2.91 -19.62
CA SER A 101 25.96 -4.16 -19.98
C SER A 101 26.24 -5.02 -18.75
N GLY A 102 25.85 -6.29 -18.80
CA GLY A 102 26.01 -7.22 -17.68
C GLY A 102 25.19 -6.87 -16.43
N CYS A 103 24.16 -6.04 -16.58
CA CYS A 103 23.29 -5.56 -15.50
C CYS A 103 24.10 -4.92 -14.35
N ALA A 104 25.00 -4.00 -14.70
CA ALA A 104 25.95 -3.42 -13.76
C ALA A 104 25.29 -2.48 -12.73
N GLU A 105 24.14 -1.90 -13.05
CA GLU A 105 23.42 -0.93 -12.24
C GLU A 105 22.87 -1.50 -10.92
N ILE A 106 22.67 -2.82 -10.85
CA ILE A 106 22.21 -3.50 -9.63
C ILE A 106 23.36 -4.10 -8.81
N LYS A 107 24.60 -3.99 -9.29
CA LYS A 107 25.80 -4.47 -8.60
C LYS A 107 26.42 -3.36 -7.74
N PRO A 108 27.09 -3.72 -6.62
CA PRO A 108 27.32 -5.06 -6.11
C PRO A 108 26.17 -5.62 -5.25
N LYS A 109 25.08 -4.86 -5.06
CA LYS A 109 23.98 -5.24 -4.17
C LYS A 109 23.37 -6.60 -4.52
N TYR A 110 23.17 -6.84 -5.82
CA TYR A 110 22.67 -8.10 -6.33
C TYR A 110 23.74 -8.80 -7.18
N SER A 111 24.05 -10.04 -6.83
CA SER A 111 25.02 -10.87 -7.53
C SER A 111 24.33 -12.06 -8.20
N PHE A 112 24.83 -12.46 -9.36
CA PHE A 112 24.24 -13.55 -10.12
C PHE A 112 24.96 -14.89 -9.84
N PRO A 113 24.25 -16.03 -9.82
CA PRO A 113 22.81 -16.17 -10.04
C PRO A 113 22.00 -15.63 -8.86
N LEU A 114 20.89 -14.93 -9.14
CA LEU A 114 19.92 -14.59 -8.10
C LEU A 114 19.32 -15.87 -7.53
N THR A 115 19.00 -15.82 -6.24
CA THR A 115 18.01 -16.72 -5.63
C THR A 115 16.61 -16.12 -5.77
N ALA A 116 15.57 -16.92 -5.56
CA ALA A 116 14.20 -16.41 -5.52
C ALA A 116 14.00 -15.32 -4.46
N SER A 117 14.73 -15.39 -3.34
CA SER A 117 14.70 -14.38 -2.27
C SER A 117 15.33 -13.07 -2.71
N THR A 118 16.56 -13.10 -3.22
CA THR A 118 17.26 -11.89 -3.70
C THR A 118 16.57 -11.27 -4.91
N ALA A 119 15.90 -12.08 -5.74
CA ALA A 119 15.06 -11.57 -6.83
C ALA A 119 13.78 -10.90 -6.33
N ALA A 120 13.19 -11.39 -5.23
CA ALA A 120 12.04 -10.73 -4.60
C ALA A 120 12.46 -9.39 -3.96
N GLU A 121 13.65 -9.31 -3.37
CA GLU A 121 14.23 -8.06 -2.88
C GLU A 121 14.49 -7.06 -4.03
N LEU A 122 15.02 -7.53 -5.16
CA LEU A 122 15.18 -6.70 -6.35
C LEU A 122 13.83 -6.19 -6.87
N LEU A 123 12.81 -7.06 -6.91
CA LEU A 123 11.46 -6.67 -7.29
C LEU A 123 10.89 -5.58 -6.35
N GLN A 124 11.11 -5.69 -5.04
CA GLN A 124 10.70 -4.65 -4.09
C GLN A 124 11.42 -3.32 -4.33
N ASP A 125 12.69 -3.34 -4.71
CA ASP A 125 13.40 -2.13 -5.11
C ASP A 125 12.84 -1.51 -6.39
N ASP A 126 12.54 -2.33 -7.40
CA ASP A 126 11.93 -1.87 -8.65
C ASP A 126 10.53 -1.28 -8.41
N LEU A 127 9.78 -1.85 -7.46
CA LEU A 127 8.44 -1.42 -7.10
C LEU A 127 8.37 0.01 -6.55
N LYS A 128 9.45 0.54 -5.96
CA LYS A 128 9.49 1.92 -5.44
C LYS A 128 9.14 2.98 -6.49
N GLY A 129 9.52 2.74 -7.75
CA GLY A 129 9.16 3.64 -8.85
C GLY A 129 7.65 3.64 -9.12
N PHE A 130 7.01 2.48 -9.05
CA PHE A 130 5.58 2.30 -9.28
C PHE A 130 4.74 2.74 -8.08
N GLU A 131 5.23 2.53 -6.86
CA GLU A 131 4.66 3.06 -5.62
C GLU A 131 4.61 4.60 -5.64
N SER A 132 5.71 5.24 -6.04
CA SER A 132 5.80 6.70 -6.19
C SER A 132 4.82 7.22 -7.25
N CYS A 133 4.73 6.50 -8.36
CA CYS A 133 3.84 6.79 -9.48
C CYS A 133 2.35 6.72 -9.08
N ILE A 134 1.91 5.62 -8.46
CA ILE A 134 0.53 5.52 -7.93
C ILE A 134 0.25 6.58 -6.88
N SER A 135 1.20 6.81 -5.96
CA SER A 135 1.01 7.78 -4.87
C SER A 135 0.97 9.23 -5.36
N SER A 136 1.64 9.55 -6.47
CA SER A 136 1.64 10.89 -7.07
C SER A 136 0.44 11.14 -7.99
N ASP A 137 -0.07 10.10 -8.64
CA ASP A 137 -1.25 10.20 -9.51
C ASP A 137 -2.57 10.23 -8.73
N LEU A 138 -2.60 9.77 -7.47
CA LEU A 138 -3.80 9.78 -6.63
C LEU A 138 -3.83 10.97 -5.67
N HIS A 139 -4.99 11.63 -5.57
CA HIS A 139 -5.20 12.74 -4.63
C HIS A 139 -5.20 12.24 -3.17
N ASN A 140 -4.80 13.09 -2.22
CA ASN A 140 -4.80 12.77 -0.77
C ASN A 140 -6.18 12.43 -0.18
N THR A 141 -7.25 12.74 -0.92
CA THR A 141 -8.62 12.36 -0.60
C THR A 141 -8.91 10.88 -0.85
N VAL A 142 -8.14 10.22 -1.73
CA VAL A 142 -8.29 8.79 -2.04
C VAL A 142 -7.76 7.96 -0.86
N LYS A 143 -8.62 7.10 -0.32
CA LYS A 143 -8.27 6.19 0.79
C LYS A 143 -8.23 4.76 0.28
N LEU A 144 -7.07 4.13 0.35
CA LEU A 144 -6.88 2.72 -0.05
C LEU A 144 -6.24 1.92 1.07
N ASN A 145 -6.69 0.69 1.24
CA ASN A 145 -5.98 -0.29 2.07
C ASN A 145 -4.77 -0.89 1.32
N ALA A 146 -3.94 -1.65 2.03
CA ALA A 146 -2.69 -2.19 1.49
C ALA A 146 -2.88 -3.10 0.27
N ASN A 147 -3.95 -3.91 0.23
CA ASN A 147 -4.24 -4.76 -0.93
C ASN A 147 -4.73 -3.94 -2.14
N GLN A 148 -5.56 -2.93 -1.91
CA GLN A 148 -6.04 -2.04 -2.96
C GLN A 148 -4.89 -1.27 -3.60
N TYR A 149 -4.06 -0.63 -2.78
CA TYR A 149 -2.86 0.06 -3.23
C TYR A 149 -1.89 -0.87 -3.97
N GLY A 150 -1.66 -2.05 -3.39
CA GLY A 150 -0.80 -3.08 -3.96
C GLY A 150 -1.27 -3.58 -5.34
N ALA A 151 -2.57 -3.83 -5.51
CA ALA A 151 -3.13 -4.22 -6.79
C ALA A 151 -2.93 -3.14 -7.88
N LEU A 152 -3.04 -1.85 -7.53
CA LEU A 152 -2.72 -0.76 -8.45
C LEU A 152 -1.23 -0.69 -8.79
N CYS A 153 -0.35 -0.94 -7.82
CA CYS A 153 1.10 -1.02 -8.06
C CYS A 153 1.46 -2.21 -8.97
N SER A 154 0.82 -3.38 -8.80
CA SER A 154 0.97 -4.53 -9.71
C SER A 154 0.52 -4.21 -11.13
N TRP A 155 -0.60 -3.49 -11.26
CA TRP A 155 -1.09 -3.01 -12.55
C TRP A 155 -0.11 -2.02 -13.18
N ALA A 156 0.36 -1.02 -12.42
CA ALA A 156 1.35 -0.04 -12.85
C ALA A 156 2.68 -0.68 -13.29
N PHE A 157 3.15 -1.71 -12.57
CA PHE A 157 4.33 -2.50 -12.94
C PHE A 157 4.17 -3.10 -14.35
N ASN A 158 2.96 -3.58 -14.68
CA ASN A 158 2.69 -4.19 -15.98
C ASN A 158 2.52 -3.19 -17.12
N VAL A 159 1.80 -2.09 -16.89
CA VAL A 159 1.43 -1.16 -17.96
C VAL A 159 2.37 0.04 -18.06
N GLY A 160 3.20 0.27 -17.05
CA GLY A 160 4.09 1.42 -16.95
C GLY A 160 3.38 2.70 -16.53
N CYS A 161 4.11 3.56 -15.82
CA CYS A 161 3.58 4.79 -15.23
C CYS A 161 3.01 5.81 -16.22
N GLY A 162 3.55 5.86 -17.44
CA GLY A 162 3.01 6.74 -18.48
C GLY A 162 1.54 6.46 -18.83
N ASN A 163 1.08 5.21 -18.64
CA ASN A 163 -0.30 4.81 -18.89
C ASN A 163 -1.23 5.03 -17.68
N VAL A 164 -0.67 5.16 -16.48
CA VAL A 164 -1.42 5.21 -15.21
C VAL A 164 -2.08 6.58 -15.02
N GLY A 165 -1.32 7.67 -15.01
CA GLY A 165 -1.82 8.99 -14.63
C GLY A 165 -2.94 9.54 -15.53
N GLY A 166 -2.96 9.15 -16.80
CA GLY A 166 -4.02 9.53 -17.75
C GLY A 166 -5.24 8.61 -17.76
N SER A 167 -5.25 7.54 -16.95
CA SER A 167 -6.27 6.50 -17.03
C SER A 167 -7.62 6.95 -16.47
N THR A 168 -8.71 6.42 -17.05
CA THR A 168 -10.06 6.58 -16.49
C THR A 168 -10.17 6.00 -15.07
N LEU A 169 -9.37 4.98 -14.75
CA LEU A 169 -9.27 4.43 -13.40
C LEU A 169 -8.83 5.50 -12.39
N VAL A 170 -7.67 6.12 -12.62
CA VAL A 170 -7.14 7.18 -11.73
C VAL A 170 -8.10 8.36 -11.66
N GLN A 171 -8.64 8.79 -12.81
CA GLN A 171 -9.61 9.89 -12.86
C GLN A 171 -10.86 9.61 -12.00
N ARG A 172 -11.42 8.40 -12.08
CA ARG A 172 -12.60 8.01 -11.30
C ARG A 172 -12.30 7.91 -9.80
N LEU A 173 -11.11 7.41 -9.42
CA LEU A 173 -10.68 7.39 -8.01
C LEU A 173 -10.53 8.82 -7.47
N ASN A 174 -9.84 9.69 -8.20
CA ASN A 174 -9.62 11.09 -7.82
C ASN A 174 -10.92 11.91 -7.76
N ALA A 175 -11.94 11.52 -8.55
CA ALA A 175 -13.28 12.08 -8.49
C ALA A 175 -14.12 11.58 -7.30
N GLY A 176 -13.57 10.73 -6.44
CA GLY A 176 -14.24 10.20 -5.25
C GLY A 176 -15.15 8.99 -5.53
N GLY A 177 -14.94 8.29 -6.65
CA GLY A 177 -15.64 7.03 -6.93
C GLY A 177 -15.31 5.95 -5.90
N ASP A 178 -16.26 5.05 -5.64
CA ASP A 178 -16.04 3.90 -4.76
C ASP A 178 -14.88 3.04 -5.29
N PRO A 179 -13.79 2.83 -4.51
CA PRO A 179 -12.58 2.20 -5.02
C PRO A 179 -12.80 0.80 -5.58
N ASN A 180 -13.63 -0.02 -4.91
CA ASN A 180 -13.86 -1.41 -5.34
C ASN A 180 -14.64 -1.45 -6.65
N THR A 181 -15.66 -0.61 -6.79
CA THR A 181 -16.45 -0.47 -8.03
C THR A 181 -15.57 0.03 -9.18
N VAL A 182 -14.78 1.08 -8.94
CA VAL A 182 -13.88 1.65 -9.97
C VAL A 182 -12.85 0.62 -10.44
N ALA A 183 -12.19 -0.09 -9.52
CA ALA A 183 -11.20 -1.11 -9.87
C ALA A 183 -11.82 -2.27 -10.65
N ALA A 184 -13.00 -2.75 -10.24
CA ALA A 184 -13.71 -3.84 -10.90
C ALA A 184 -14.15 -3.48 -12.33
N ASP A 185 -14.54 -2.22 -12.58
CA ASP A 185 -14.95 -1.76 -13.90
C ASP A 185 -13.76 -1.47 -14.83
N GLU A 186 -12.70 -0.86 -14.30
CA GLU A 186 -11.64 -0.27 -15.13
C GLU A 186 -10.46 -1.21 -15.37
N LEU A 187 -10.01 -1.99 -14.37
CA LEU A 187 -8.87 -2.91 -14.56
C LEU A 187 -9.09 -3.92 -15.70
N PRO A 188 -10.27 -4.56 -15.87
CA PRO A 188 -10.47 -5.53 -16.96
C PRO A 188 -10.28 -4.97 -18.38
N LYS A 189 -10.37 -3.64 -18.56
CA LYS A 189 -10.17 -2.99 -19.86
C LYS A 189 -8.70 -2.98 -20.30
N TRP A 190 -7.77 -3.18 -19.36
CA TRP A 190 -6.31 -3.21 -19.59
C TRP A 190 -5.82 -4.62 -19.91
N ASN A 191 -6.47 -5.26 -20.89
CA ASN A 191 -6.21 -6.65 -21.29
C ASN A 191 -5.76 -6.80 -22.76
N LYS A 192 -5.35 -5.71 -23.41
CA LYS A 192 -4.95 -5.71 -24.82
C LYS A 192 -3.48 -5.40 -25.02
N ALA A 193 -2.86 -6.04 -26.02
CA ALA A 193 -1.57 -5.63 -26.58
C ALA A 193 -1.63 -5.75 -28.11
N GLY A 194 -1.01 -4.80 -28.83
CA GLY A 194 -1.08 -4.75 -30.29
C GLY A 194 -2.52 -4.72 -30.84
N GLY A 195 -3.45 -4.10 -30.09
CA GLY A 195 -4.88 -4.01 -30.44
C GLY A 195 -5.72 -5.25 -30.11
N ASN A 196 -5.10 -6.37 -29.73
CA ASN A 196 -5.79 -7.64 -29.49
C ASN A 196 -5.93 -7.94 -28.01
N VAL A 197 -7.06 -8.53 -27.60
CA VAL A 197 -7.25 -9.05 -26.24
C VAL A 197 -6.33 -10.24 -26.02
N LEU A 198 -5.56 -10.21 -24.93
CA LEU A 198 -4.68 -11.29 -24.53
C LEU A 198 -5.25 -12.04 -23.32
N PRO A 199 -5.41 -13.38 -23.39
CA PRO A 199 -5.91 -14.18 -22.26
C PRO A 199 -5.05 -14.03 -20.99
N GLY A 200 -3.72 -13.93 -21.15
CA GLY A 200 -2.80 -13.74 -20.02
C GLY A 200 -3.04 -12.43 -19.27
N LEU A 201 -3.23 -11.32 -20.01
CA LEU A 201 -3.57 -10.03 -19.40
C LEU A 201 -4.97 -10.05 -18.78
N THR A 202 -5.94 -10.70 -19.42
CA THR A 202 -7.28 -10.88 -18.84
C THR A 202 -7.21 -11.60 -17.49
N ARG A 203 -6.42 -12.68 -17.39
CA ARG A 203 -6.18 -13.38 -16.13
C ARG A 203 -5.52 -12.48 -15.09
N ARG A 204 -4.51 -11.69 -15.49
CA ARG A 204 -3.80 -10.76 -14.61
C ARG A 204 -4.72 -9.69 -14.02
N ARG A 205 -5.53 -9.03 -14.85
CA ARG A 205 -6.49 -8.03 -14.40
C ARG A 205 -7.53 -8.62 -13.44
N ALA A 206 -8.01 -9.84 -13.71
CA ALA A 206 -8.92 -10.53 -12.80
C ALA A 206 -8.28 -10.83 -11.42
N ALA A 207 -7.01 -11.24 -11.41
CA ALA A 207 -6.27 -11.48 -10.17
C ALA A 207 -6.00 -10.19 -9.38
N GLU A 208 -5.68 -9.09 -10.07
CA GLU A 208 -5.53 -7.76 -9.45
C GLU A 208 -6.86 -7.25 -8.87
N VAL A 209 -7.99 -7.40 -9.59
CA VAL A 209 -9.32 -7.07 -9.04
C VAL A 209 -9.64 -7.91 -7.80
N LYS A 210 -9.30 -9.21 -7.81
CA LYS A 210 -9.48 -10.08 -6.66
C LYS A 210 -8.65 -9.63 -5.46
N LEU A 211 -7.37 -9.29 -5.66
CA LEU A 211 -6.53 -8.75 -4.60
C LEU A 211 -7.13 -7.43 -4.07
N PHE A 212 -7.51 -6.52 -4.97
CA PHE A 212 -8.09 -5.22 -4.63
C PHE A 212 -9.35 -5.36 -3.76
N GLY A 213 -10.24 -6.30 -4.09
CA GLY A 213 -11.46 -6.58 -3.32
C GLY A 213 -11.24 -7.35 -2.01
N THR A 214 -10.02 -7.84 -1.74
CA THR A 214 -9.71 -8.56 -0.50
C THR A 214 -9.39 -7.57 0.61
N ALA A 215 -10.25 -7.49 1.62
CA ALA A 215 -10.11 -6.53 2.71
C ALA A 215 -8.84 -6.75 3.56
N THR A 216 -8.21 -5.66 3.98
CA THR A 216 -7.12 -5.66 4.97
C THR A 216 -7.31 -4.54 5.98
N GLY A 217 -6.93 -4.76 7.23
CA GLY A 217 -6.93 -3.72 8.26
C GLY A 217 -5.80 -2.68 8.14
N VAL A 218 -4.85 -2.89 7.23
CA VAL A 218 -3.71 -1.98 7.01
C VAL A 218 -4.09 -0.94 5.96
N GLY A 219 -4.12 0.33 6.36
CA GLY A 219 -4.24 1.46 5.43
C GLY A 219 -2.93 1.72 4.69
N ALA A 220 -3.00 2.09 3.42
CA ALA A 220 -1.84 2.48 2.62
C ALA A 220 -1.93 3.95 2.18
N LEU A 221 -3.05 4.37 1.60
CA LEU A 221 -3.22 5.76 1.16
C LEU A 221 -4.25 6.54 1.99
N PRO A 222 -4.04 7.85 2.19
CA PRO A 222 -2.94 8.68 1.69
C PRO A 222 -1.59 8.34 2.37
N ALA A 223 -0.49 8.62 1.69
CA ALA A 223 0.85 8.40 2.21
C ALA A 223 1.13 9.30 3.42
N CYS A 224 1.24 8.67 4.58
CA CYS A 224 1.74 9.22 5.83
C CYS A 224 3.11 8.54 6.09
#